data_AF-A0A9D8S6Q0-F1
#
_entry.id   AF-A0A9D8S6Q0-F1
#
_cell.length_a   1.000
_cell.length_b   1.000
_cell.length_c   1.000
_cell.angle_alpha   90.00
_cell.angle_beta   90.00
_cell.angle_gamma   90.00
#
_symmetry.space_group_name_H-M   'P 1'
#
loop_
_entity.id
_entity.type
_entity.pdbx_description
1 polymer ?
#
loop_
_entity_poly.entity_id
_entity_poly.type
_entity_poly.pdbx_seq_one_letter_code
_entity_poly.pdbx_strand_id
1 'polypeptide(L)'
;MKLLIVKVFVLFIRVLYAPMKLRKTKNKIVWLSRQSDEKSEDIKRLSDMIKKLSPETIQVFRLKRLKDESGLSLSYVFSIFVDMWELSDASIAVADTYSISLSCLNHKKALKKIQIWHALGAVKKFSLQSVGKAQGRNEAVSRAMCMHKNYDVVIAPSEATAKFYCEAFGCTEDKIRLASLPRVDEILNGDCRKAEFLNSNPDFNGKKIILYTPTFRTNDDVYAERLHNAFSETEGIKLVVKAHPLSKLSQNPKYQINGDFSTYDLMK
;
A
#
# COMPACT_ATOMS: atom_id res chain seq x y z
N MET A 1 14.94 -21.04 -18.54
CA MET A 1 14.79 -19.84 -19.39
C MET A 1 14.32 -18.59 -18.63
N LYS A 2 13.17 -18.60 -17.93
CA LYS A 2 12.64 -17.40 -17.22
C LYS A 2 13.59 -16.76 -16.19
N LEU A 3 14.31 -17.55 -15.39
CA LEU A 3 15.23 -17.03 -14.36
C LEU A 3 16.45 -16.31 -14.94
N LEU A 4 17.02 -16.84 -16.03
CA LEU A 4 18.16 -16.21 -16.70
C LEU A 4 17.78 -14.85 -17.27
N ILE A 5 16.60 -14.75 -17.90
CA ILE A 5 16.05 -13.49 -18.41
C ILE A 5 15.94 -12.44 -17.28
N VAL A 6 15.42 -12.82 -16.11
CA VAL A 6 15.34 -11.91 -14.95
C VAL A 6 16.72 -11.46 -14.50
N LYS A 7 17.70 -12.36 -14.39
CA LYS A 7 19.07 -12.01 -14.00
C LYS A 7 19.74 -11.07 -15.01
N VAL A 8 19.59 -11.35 -16.30
CA VAL A 8 20.09 -10.50 -17.39
C VAL A 8 19.43 -9.12 -17.35
N PHE A 9 18.11 -9.06 -17.16
CA PHE A 9 17.38 -7.81 -17.00
C PHE A 9 17.88 -6.98 -15.81
N VAL A 10 18.08 -7.61 -14.64
CA VAL A 10 18.60 -6.94 -13.44
C VAL A 10 20.03 -6.42 -13.67
N LEU A 11 20.89 -7.19 -14.34
CA LEU A 11 22.23 -6.73 -14.70
C LEU A 11 22.16 -5.54 -15.67
N PHE A 12 21.32 -5.62 -16.69
CA PHE A 12 21.12 -4.58 -17.69
C PHE A 12 20.69 -3.25 -17.06
N ILE A 13 19.65 -3.23 -16.21
CA ILE A 13 19.21 -2.00 -15.55
C ILE A 13 20.27 -1.43 -14.60
N ARG A 14 21.12 -2.28 -13.99
CA ARG A 14 22.25 -1.81 -13.15
C ARG A 14 23.33 -1.11 -13.96
N VAL A 15 23.70 -1.68 -15.11
CA VAL A 15 24.67 -1.09 -16.04
C VAL A 15 24.15 0.24 -16.55
N LEU A 16 22.89 0.31 -16.96
CA LEU A 16 22.27 1.55 -17.43
C LEU A 16 22.14 2.61 -16.32
N TYR A 17 21.87 2.20 -15.08
CA TYR A 17 21.76 3.13 -13.95
C TYR A 17 23.10 3.71 -13.49
N ALA A 18 24.20 2.98 -13.69
CA ALA A 18 25.53 3.39 -13.23
C ALA A 18 25.94 4.81 -13.64
N PRO A 19 25.88 5.21 -14.94
CA PRO A 19 26.23 6.57 -15.36
C PRO A 19 25.21 7.62 -14.89
N MET A 20 23.93 7.27 -14.72
CA MET A 20 22.90 8.22 -14.25
C MET A 20 23.23 8.78 -12.86
N LYS A 21 23.96 8.01 -12.04
CA LYS A 21 24.41 8.44 -10.72
C LYS A 21 25.44 9.58 -10.74
N LEU A 22 25.97 9.99 -11.88
CA LEU A 22 26.86 11.17 -11.95
C LEU A 22 26.13 12.50 -11.69
N ARG A 23 24.79 12.51 -11.76
CA ARG A 23 23.98 13.71 -11.46
C ARG A 23 24.17 14.17 -10.01
N LYS A 24 24.16 15.47 -9.74
CA LYS A 24 24.23 15.99 -8.36
C LYS A 24 22.96 15.62 -7.58
N THR A 25 23.11 15.12 -6.35
CA THR A 25 21.97 14.86 -5.45
C THR A 25 21.28 16.18 -5.08
N LYS A 26 19.94 16.18 -5.12
CA LYS A 26 19.06 17.31 -4.80
C LYS A 26 18.24 17.02 -3.56
N ASN A 27 17.66 18.06 -2.96
CA ASN A 27 16.58 17.89 -1.98
C ASN A 27 15.31 17.42 -2.70
N LYS A 28 15.21 16.11 -2.90
CA LYS A 28 14.13 15.49 -3.68
C LYS A 28 13.71 14.16 -3.09
N ILE A 29 12.39 14.01 -2.96
CA ILE A 29 11.71 12.78 -2.57
C ILE A 29 11.08 12.13 -3.80
N VAL A 30 11.37 10.85 -4.01
CA VAL A 30 10.71 10.02 -5.01
C VAL A 30 9.77 9.03 -4.32
N TRP A 31 8.47 9.19 -4.56
CA TRP A 31 7.43 8.29 -4.05
C TRP A 31 7.19 7.15 -5.04
N LEU A 32 7.29 5.92 -4.58
CA LEU A 32 7.15 4.71 -5.39
C LEU A 32 5.97 3.87 -4.91
N SER A 33 4.98 3.65 -5.77
CA SER A 33 3.86 2.76 -5.48
C SER A 33 3.47 1.92 -6.68
N ARG A 34 3.03 0.69 -6.39
CA ARG A 34 2.43 -0.22 -7.38
C ARG A 34 0.98 -0.58 -7.07
N GLN A 35 0.37 0.04 -6.06
CA GLN A 35 -1.02 -0.23 -5.71
C GLN A 35 -1.99 0.45 -6.67
N SER A 36 -1.65 1.67 -7.06
CA SER A 36 -2.52 2.55 -7.82
C SER A 36 -1.69 3.41 -8.77
N ASP A 37 -2.35 3.93 -9.81
CA ASP A 37 -1.81 5.01 -10.64
C ASP A 37 -2.05 6.40 -9.98
N GLU A 38 -2.73 6.43 -8.82
CA GLU A 38 -3.04 7.62 -8.03
C GLU A 38 -2.38 7.59 -6.64
N LYS A 39 -2.22 8.77 -6.02
CA LYS A 39 -1.71 8.89 -4.66
C LYS A 39 -2.68 8.24 -3.68
N SER A 40 -2.18 7.32 -2.85
CA SER A 40 -2.93 6.86 -1.68
C SER A 40 -3.13 8.01 -0.70
N GLU A 41 -4.14 7.89 0.17
CA GLU A 41 -4.42 8.91 1.18
C GLU A 41 -3.22 9.16 2.11
N ASP A 42 -2.48 8.11 2.47
CA ASP A 42 -1.25 8.24 3.25
C ASP A 42 -0.17 9.05 2.50
N ILE A 43 0.02 8.77 1.21
CA ILE A 43 0.99 9.50 0.38
C ILE A 43 0.58 10.97 0.24
N LYS A 44 -0.71 11.26 0.04
CA LYS A 44 -1.22 12.64 -0.03
C LYS A 44 -0.90 13.40 1.26
N ARG A 45 -1.26 12.83 2.42
CA ARG A 45 -1.07 13.46 3.73
C ARG A 45 0.39 13.68 4.09
N LEU A 46 1.25 12.69 3.86
CA LEU A 46 2.69 12.86 4.07
C LEU A 46 3.27 13.92 3.13
N SER A 47 2.89 13.89 1.85
CA SER A 47 3.30 14.90 0.86
C SER A 47 2.91 16.31 1.29
N ASP A 48 1.70 16.49 1.79
CA ASP A 48 1.19 17.79 2.21
C ASP A 48 1.89 18.29 3.47
N MET A 49 2.15 17.40 4.45
CA MET A 49 2.93 17.74 5.63
C MET A 49 4.37 18.11 5.27
N ILE A 50 5.00 17.36 4.37
CA ILE A 50 6.35 17.68 3.87
C ILE A 50 6.36 19.05 3.18
N LYS A 51 5.34 19.35 2.35
CA LYS A 51 5.22 20.65 1.68
C LYS A 51 5.07 21.80 2.68
N LYS A 52 4.42 21.58 3.83
CA LYS A 52 4.31 22.57 4.91
C LYS A 52 5.64 22.76 5.64
N LEU A 53 6.35 21.68 5.94
CA LEU A 53 7.57 21.70 6.75
C LEU A 53 8.83 22.05 5.95
N SER A 54 8.89 21.71 4.67
CA SER A 54 10.03 21.92 3.76
C SER A 54 9.50 22.19 2.34
N PRO A 55 8.98 23.41 2.08
CA PRO A 55 8.36 23.79 0.81
C PRO A 55 9.28 23.66 -0.42
N GLU A 56 10.58 23.76 -0.21
CA GLU A 56 11.63 23.65 -1.23
C GLU A 56 11.92 22.20 -1.66
N THR A 57 11.40 21.20 -0.92
CA THR A 57 11.59 19.80 -1.25
C THR A 57 10.84 19.43 -2.54
N ILE A 58 11.58 18.99 -3.55
CA ILE A 58 10.99 18.49 -4.79
C ILE A 58 10.34 17.14 -4.51
N GLN A 59 9.07 16.97 -4.86
CA GLN A 59 8.34 15.70 -4.68
C GLN A 59 7.93 15.14 -6.04
N VAL A 60 8.44 13.95 -6.38
CA VAL A 60 8.11 13.25 -7.62
C VAL A 60 7.37 11.96 -7.32
N PHE A 61 6.21 11.78 -7.95
CA PHE A 61 5.33 10.63 -7.72
C PHE A 61 5.44 9.63 -8.88
N ARG A 62 5.97 8.45 -8.57
CA ARG A 62 6.15 7.32 -9.49
C ARG A 62 5.17 6.21 -9.09
N LEU A 63 3.91 6.43 -9.44
CA LEU A 63 2.79 5.57 -9.07
C LEU A 63 2.33 4.83 -10.32
N LYS A 64 2.60 3.53 -10.38
CA LYS A 64 2.27 2.71 -11.53
C LYS A 64 1.75 1.36 -11.11
N ARG A 65 0.43 1.16 -11.22
CA ARG A 65 -0.20 -0.11 -10.92
C ARG A 65 0.33 -1.20 -11.86
N LEU A 66 0.71 -2.33 -11.28
CA LEU A 66 1.02 -3.50 -12.09
C LEU A 66 -0.30 -4.16 -12.51
N LYS A 67 -0.61 -4.09 -13.81
CA LYS A 67 -1.88 -4.60 -14.36
C LYS A 67 -1.82 -6.08 -14.76
N ASP A 68 -0.63 -6.61 -15.05
CA ASP A 68 -0.44 -7.98 -15.56
C ASP A 68 0.22 -8.91 -14.54
N GLU A 69 -0.32 -10.12 -14.44
CA GLU A 69 0.25 -11.23 -13.68
C GLU A 69 1.24 -12.07 -14.53
N SER A 70 1.17 -11.96 -15.86
CA SER A 70 1.90 -12.79 -16.83
C SER A 70 3.31 -12.26 -17.19
N GLY A 71 3.63 -11.00 -16.87
CA GLY A 71 4.93 -10.40 -17.18
C GLY A 71 5.01 -8.90 -16.86
N LEU A 72 6.18 -8.30 -17.09
CA LEU A 72 6.32 -6.84 -17.06
C LEU A 72 5.90 -6.30 -18.43
N SER A 73 4.82 -5.50 -18.47
CA SER A 73 4.44 -4.82 -19.70
C SER A 73 5.55 -3.88 -20.17
N LEU A 74 5.62 -3.63 -21.48
CA LEU A 74 6.61 -2.72 -22.05
C LEU A 74 6.48 -1.31 -21.45
N SER A 75 5.26 -0.85 -21.20
CA SER A 75 4.98 0.42 -20.51
C SER A 75 5.52 0.46 -19.08
N TYR A 76 5.49 -0.66 -18.36
CA TYR A 76 6.09 -0.75 -17.03
C TYR A 76 7.61 -0.74 -17.10
N VAL A 77 8.22 -1.39 -18.10
CA VAL A 77 9.67 -1.31 -18.33
C VAL A 77 10.12 0.13 -18.59
N PHE A 78 9.38 0.88 -19.41
CA PHE A 78 9.63 2.32 -19.59
C PHE A 78 9.50 3.10 -18.29
N SER A 79 8.50 2.78 -17.46
CA SER A 79 8.37 3.39 -16.13
C SER A 79 9.61 3.17 -15.26
N ILE A 80 10.22 1.98 -15.30
CA ILE A 80 11.45 1.68 -14.54
C ILE A 80 12.60 2.61 -14.97
N PHE A 81 12.75 2.91 -16.26
CA PHE A 81 13.79 3.84 -16.72
C PHE A 81 13.57 5.27 -16.24
N VAL A 82 12.32 5.72 -16.19
CA VAL A 82 12.01 7.03 -15.62
C VAL A 82 12.24 7.01 -14.09
N ASP A 83 11.87 5.93 -13.39
CA ASP A 83 12.17 5.78 -11.97
C ASP A 83 13.69 5.82 -11.72
N MET A 84 14.49 5.16 -12.56
CA MET A 84 15.95 5.21 -12.51
C MET A 84 16.47 6.64 -12.64
N TRP A 85 15.96 7.39 -13.63
CA TRP A 85 16.30 8.80 -13.79
C TRP A 85 15.93 9.58 -12.53
N GLU A 86 14.72 9.46 -12.01
CA GLU A 86 14.29 10.21 -10.84
C GLU A 86 15.05 9.83 -9.57
N LEU A 87 15.37 8.55 -9.35
CA LEU A 87 16.14 8.10 -8.20
C LEU A 87 17.62 8.49 -8.27
N SER A 88 18.15 8.83 -9.44
CA SER A 88 19.59 9.08 -9.61
C SER A 88 20.06 10.40 -8.97
N ASP A 89 19.20 11.39 -8.80
CA ASP A 89 19.48 12.67 -8.12
C ASP A 89 18.62 12.91 -6.87
N ALA A 90 17.86 11.92 -6.40
CA ALA A 90 17.07 12.02 -5.17
C ALA A 90 17.91 11.85 -3.90
N SER A 91 17.50 12.53 -2.81
CA SER A 91 18.03 12.32 -1.45
C SER A 91 17.19 11.31 -0.67
N ILE A 92 15.89 11.18 -0.99
CA ILE A 92 14.98 10.25 -0.32
C ILE A 92 14.14 9.51 -1.36
N ALA A 93 13.92 8.22 -1.12
CA ALA A 93 12.92 7.41 -1.81
C ALA A 93 11.99 6.78 -0.78
N VAL A 94 10.67 6.95 -0.99
CA VAL A 94 9.63 6.37 -0.14
C VAL A 94 8.85 5.35 -0.94
N ALA A 95 8.70 4.14 -0.42
CA ALA A 95 7.93 3.07 -1.05
C ALA A 95 6.86 2.53 -0.08
N ASP A 96 5.67 2.27 -0.60
CA ASP A 96 4.55 1.61 0.12
C ASP A 96 4.39 0.12 -0.27
N THR A 97 5.17 -0.30 -1.26
CA THR A 97 5.13 -1.62 -1.92
C THR A 97 6.52 -2.00 -2.41
N TYR A 98 6.65 -3.19 -3.03
CA TYR A 98 7.87 -3.63 -3.69
C TYR A 98 8.16 -2.82 -4.97
N SER A 99 9.25 -2.06 -5.00
CA SER A 99 9.75 -1.39 -6.21
C SER A 99 10.99 -2.09 -6.79
N ILE A 100 10.95 -2.40 -8.10
CA ILE A 100 12.09 -2.97 -8.84
C ILE A 100 13.25 -1.98 -8.89
N SER A 101 12.95 -0.72 -9.22
CA SER A 101 13.94 0.35 -9.31
C SER A 101 14.62 0.61 -7.97
N LEU A 102 13.92 0.41 -6.84
CA LEU A 102 14.49 0.60 -5.51
C LEU A 102 15.31 -0.60 -5.00
N SER A 103 14.87 -1.82 -5.33
CA SER A 103 15.45 -3.04 -4.73
C SER A 103 16.56 -3.64 -5.58
N CYS A 104 16.47 -3.53 -6.92
CA CYS A 104 17.44 -4.13 -7.83
C CYS A 104 18.67 -3.25 -8.07
N LEU A 105 18.56 -1.92 -7.94
CA LEU A 105 19.62 -0.99 -8.32
C LEU A 105 20.64 -0.73 -7.21
N ASN A 106 21.86 -0.38 -7.61
CA ASN A 106 22.93 0.03 -6.70
C ASN A 106 22.92 1.56 -6.54
N HIS A 107 22.10 2.04 -5.61
CA HIS A 107 21.92 3.47 -5.32
C HIS A 107 23.14 4.15 -4.71
N LYS A 108 23.14 5.48 -4.73
CA LYS A 108 24.12 6.30 -4.01
C LYS A 108 23.94 6.15 -2.50
N LYS A 109 25.04 6.31 -1.75
CA LYS A 109 24.99 6.41 -0.28
C LYS A 109 24.11 7.57 0.21
N ALA A 110 24.00 8.64 -0.58
CA ALA A 110 23.18 9.81 -0.28
C ALA A 110 21.66 9.57 -0.40
N LEU A 111 21.21 8.48 -1.04
CA LEU A 111 19.78 8.17 -1.17
C LEU A 111 19.32 7.35 0.04
N LYS A 112 18.46 7.94 0.88
CA LYS A 112 17.79 7.25 1.98
C LYS A 112 16.51 6.55 1.47
N LYS A 113 16.39 5.25 1.69
CA LYS A 113 15.27 4.41 1.22
C LYS A 113 14.37 4.03 2.39
N ILE A 114 13.12 4.49 2.35
CA ILE A 114 12.12 4.34 3.41
C ILE A 114 10.98 3.46 2.90
N GLN A 115 10.67 2.37 3.61
CA GLN A 115 9.51 1.52 3.37
C GLN A 115 8.43 1.87 4.38
N ILE A 116 7.36 2.53 3.93
CA ILE A 116 6.20 2.87 4.79
C ILE A 116 5.15 1.75 4.83
N TRP A 117 5.21 0.81 3.88
CA TRP A 117 4.20 -0.20 3.64
C TRP A 117 2.79 0.39 3.50
N HIS A 118 1.77 -0.44 3.63
CA HIS A 118 0.37 -0.03 3.46
C HIS A 118 -0.60 -0.73 4.40
N ALA A 119 -0.12 -1.69 5.19
CA ALA A 119 -0.92 -2.36 6.20
C ALA A 119 -0.74 -1.66 7.56
N LEU A 120 -1.83 -1.62 8.33
CA LEU A 120 -1.85 -1.14 9.71
C LEU A 120 -1.43 -2.20 10.74
N GLY A 121 -1.03 -3.39 10.28
CA GLY A 121 -0.62 -4.48 11.14
C GLY A 121 -0.18 -5.71 10.34
N ALA A 122 0.19 -6.77 11.05
CA ALA A 122 0.71 -8.02 10.48
C ALA A 122 -0.21 -9.22 10.81
N VAL A 123 -1.43 -9.22 10.26
CA VAL A 123 -2.41 -10.31 10.51
C VAL A 123 -2.15 -11.55 9.64
N LYS A 124 -1.71 -11.35 8.39
CA LYS A 124 -1.33 -12.42 7.45
C LYS A 124 0.16 -12.35 7.19
N LYS A 125 0.82 -13.49 6.93
CA LYS A 125 2.19 -13.51 6.41
C LYS A 125 2.26 -12.79 5.07
N PHE A 126 3.21 -11.87 4.91
CA PHE A 126 3.32 -11.02 3.73
C PHE A 126 4.76 -10.88 3.26
N SER A 127 4.94 -10.33 2.06
CA SER A 127 6.26 -10.06 1.49
C SER A 127 7.17 -11.31 1.51
N LEU A 128 8.38 -11.28 2.06
CA LEU A 128 9.31 -12.40 2.08
C LEU A 128 8.78 -13.61 2.88
N GLN A 129 7.89 -13.40 3.87
CA GLN A 129 7.29 -14.50 4.64
C GLN A 129 6.34 -15.37 3.80
N SER A 130 5.82 -14.86 2.68
CA SER A 130 4.93 -15.62 1.79
C SER A 130 5.67 -16.22 0.60
N VAL A 131 6.94 -15.90 0.38
CA VAL A 131 7.74 -16.43 -0.74
C VAL A 131 7.84 -17.96 -0.62
N GLY A 132 7.65 -18.66 -1.75
CA GLY A 132 7.70 -20.13 -1.80
C GLY A 132 6.46 -20.85 -1.23
N LYS A 133 5.42 -20.12 -0.82
CA LYS A 133 4.12 -20.69 -0.41
C LYS A 133 3.15 -20.80 -1.59
N ALA A 134 2.06 -21.56 -1.43
CA ALA A 134 1.09 -21.85 -2.50
C ALA A 134 0.50 -20.61 -3.20
N GLN A 135 0.21 -19.55 -2.44
CA GLN A 135 -0.25 -18.24 -2.97
C GLN A 135 0.87 -17.18 -2.99
N GLY A 136 2.11 -17.64 -2.85
CA GLY A 136 3.31 -16.83 -2.73
C GLY A 136 4.01 -16.58 -4.05
N ARG A 137 4.95 -15.63 -4.05
CA ARG A 137 5.87 -15.43 -5.17
C ARG A 137 6.85 -16.61 -5.25
N ASN A 138 7.24 -16.99 -6.47
CA ASN A 138 8.28 -17.98 -6.68
C ASN A 138 9.62 -17.51 -6.08
N GLU A 139 10.24 -18.37 -5.28
CA GLU A 139 11.44 -18.04 -4.51
C GLU A 139 12.65 -17.66 -5.36
N ALA A 140 12.92 -18.41 -6.44
CA ALA A 140 14.04 -18.12 -7.33
C ALA A 140 13.87 -16.77 -8.04
N VAL A 141 12.65 -16.46 -8.48
CA VAL A 141 12.33 -15.16 -9.12
C VAL A 141 12.41 -14.02 -8.11
N SER A 142 11.86 -14.17 -6.90
CA SER A 142 11.95 -13.15 -5.83
C SER A 142 13.39 -12.83 -5.46
N ARG A 143 14.25 -13.86 -5.35
CA ARG A 143 15.69 -13.67 -5.10
C ARG A 143 16.39 -12.95 -6.25
N ALA A 144 16.13 -13.35 -7.49
CA ALA A 144 16.72 -12.69 -8.66
C ALA A 144 16.28 -11.23 -8.80
N MET A 145 15.03 -10.94 -8.45
CA MET A 145 14.46 -9.59 -8.39
C MET A 145 14.83 -8.82 -7.12
N CYS A 146 15.73 -9.32 -6.27
CA CYS A 146 16.18 -8.62 -5.07
C CYS A 146 15.00 -8.13 -4.19
N MET A 147 13.90 -8.87 -4.15
CA MET A 147 12.64 -8.42 -3.56
C MET A 147 12.86 -7.86 -2.14
N HIS A 148 12.44 -6.61 -1.91
CA HIS A 148 12.53 -5.87 -0.64
C HIS A 148 13.95 -5.64 -0.07
N LYS A 149 14.98 -5.75 -0.90
CA LYS A 149 16.34 -5.37 -0.49
C LYS A 149 16.50 -3.84 -0.41
N ASN A 150 17.55 -3.44 0.31
CA ASN A 150 18.10 -2.08 0.37
C ASN A 150 17.32 -1.06 1.20
N TYR A 151 16.31 -1.42 1.99
CA TYR A 151 15.71 -0.43 2.89
C TYR A 151 16.70 0.02 3.97
N ASP A 152 16.74 1.32 4.22
CA ASP A 152 17.49 1.91 5.32
C ASP A 152 16.58 2.21 6.52
N VAL A 153 15.28 2.37 6.28
CA VAL A 153 14.22 2.50 7.29
C VAL A 153 13.00 1.72 6.83
N VAL A 154 12.38 1.01 7.74
CA VAL A 154 11.07 0.36 7.58
C VAL A 154 10.16 0.85 8.70
N ILE A 155 8.97 1.35 8.34
CA ILE A 155 7.97 1.79 9.30
C ILE A 155 7.13 0.58 9.72
N ALA A 156 7.09 0.31 11.03
CA ALA A 156 6.22 -0.70 11.62
C ALA A 156 5.17 -0.02 12.52
N PRO A 157 3.90 -0.48 12.50
CA PRO A 157 2.82 0.20 13.21
C PRO A 157 2.89 0.02 14.73
N SER A 158 3.60 -1.00 15.23
CA SER A 158 3.76 -1.23 16.66
C SER A 158 4.96 -2.11 16.97
N GLU A 159 5.42 -2.07 18.22
CA GLU A 159 6.46 -2.98 18.72
C GLU A 159 6.05 -4.45 18.56
N ALA A 160 4.78 -4.77 18.84
CA ALA A 160 4.22 -6.11 18.68
C ALA A 160 4.28 -6.64 17.22
N THR A 161 4.38 -5.75 16.23
CA THR A 161 4.49 -6.13 14.81
C THR A 161 5.90 -5.98 14.23
N ALA A 162 6.82 -5.37 14.96
CA ALA A 162 8.17 -5.05 14.50
C ALA A 162 8.92 -6.29 13.99
N LYS A 163 8.91 -7.39 14.76
CA LYS A 163 9.54 -8.65 14.36
C LYS A 163 8.98 -9.20 13.04
N PHE A 164 7.67 -9.14 12.85
CA PHE A 164 7.06 -9.62 11.60
C PHE A 164 7.44 -8.74 10.41
N TYR A 165 7.62 -7.44 10.61
CA TYR A 165 8.11 -6.51 9.59
C TYR A 165 9.59 -6.78 9.25
N CYS A 166 10.44 -7.05 10.26
CA CYS A 166 11.82 -7.50 10.04
C CYS A 166 11.87 -8.73 9.11
N GLU A 167 11.09 -9.77 9.44
CA GLU A 167 11.00 -11.00 8.63
C GLU A 167 10.42 -10.72 7.24
N ALA A 168 9.35 -9.93 7.14
CA ALA A 168 8.68 -9.62 5.89
C ALA A 168 9.57 -8.82 4.93
N PHE A 169 10.40 -7.91 5.44
CA PHE A 169 11.27 -7.06 4.61
C PHE A 169 12.74 -7.50 4.59
N GLY A 170 13.10 -8.56 5.32
CA GLY A 170 14.47 -9.07 5.36
C GLY A 170 15.44 -8.04 5.94
N CYS A 171 15.00 -7.34 6.99
CA CYS A 171 15.76 -6.30 7.67
C CYS A 171 15.92 -6.61 9.16
N THR A 172 16.85 -5.90 9.80
CA THR A 172 17.17 -5.99 11.21
C THR A 172 16.43 -4.89 11.99
N GLU A 173 16.27 -5.09 13.30
CA GLU A 173 15.47 -4.19 14.16
C GLU A 173 16.00 -2.73 14.18
N ASP A 174 17.30 -2.51 13.99
CA ASP A 174 17.90 -1.16 13.91
C ASP A 174 17.34 -0.32 12.76
N LYS A 175 16.73 -0.96 11.75
CA LYS A 175 16.07 -0.32 10.62
C LYS A 175 14.58 -0.06 10.86
N ILE A 176 13.99 -0.65 11.89
CA ILE A 176 12.59 -0.43 12.22
C ILE A 176 12.43 0.94 12.88
N ARG A 177 11.41 1.68 12.46
CA ARG A 177 10.90 2.85 13.17
C ARG A 177 9.42 2.64 13.45
N LEU A 178 9.02 2.87 14.70
CA LEU A 178 7.62 2.72 15.10
C LEU A 178 6.86 3.99 14.73
N ALA A 179 5.91 3.86 13.81
CA ALA A 179 4.96 4.90 13.47
C ALA A 179 3.75 4.26 12.78
N SER A 180 2.57 4.84 12.99
CA SER A 180 1.38 4.51 12.22
C SER A 180 1.42 5.15 10.83
N LEU A 181 0.55 4.66 9.94
CA LEU A 181 0.26 5.36 8.70
C LEU A 181 -0.62 6.59 9.00
N PRO A 182 -0.51 7.70 8.23
CA PRO A 182 -1.28 8.92 8.45
C PRO A 182 -2.79 8.72 8.55
N ARG A 183 -3.35 7.71 7.86
CA ARG A 183 -4.77 7.36 7.97
C ARG A 183 -5.21 7.01 9.40
N VAL A 184 -4.30 6.55 10.27
CA VAL A 184 -4.64 6.27 11.68
C VAL A 184 -4.97 7.55 12.42
N ASP A 185 -4.19 8.61 12.17
CA ASP A 185 -4.47 9.93 12.75
C ASP A 185 -5.83 10.44 12.26
N GLU A 186 -6.18 10.20 10.99
CA GLU A 186 -7.49 10.56 10.45
C GLU A 186 -8.64 9.77 11.10
N ILE A 187 -8.45 8.47 11.35
CA ILE A 187 -9.47 7.64 12.03
C ILE A 187 -9.69 8.15 13.46
N LEU A 188 -8.62 8.48 14.17
CA LEU A 188 -8.69 8.87 15.58
C LEU A 188 -9.12 10.34 15.77
N ASN A 189 -8.63 11.25 14.92
CA ASN A 189 -8.71 12.70 15.14
C ASN A 189 -9.31 13.50 13.98
N GLY A 190 -9.56 12.88 12.82
CA GLY A 190 -10.10 13.60 11.66
C GLY A 190 -11.57 13.97 11.82
N ASP A 191 -12.15 14.56 10.77
CA ASP A 191 -13.57 14.91 10.78
C ASP A 191 -14.46 13.66 10.69
N CYS A 192 -15.56 13.65 11.45
CA CYS A 192 -16.55 12.57 11.42
C CYS A 192 -17.66 12.95 10.44
N ARG A 193 -17.85 12.15 9.38
CA ARG A 193 -18.90 12.36 8.36
C ARG A 193 -20.27 11.80 8.75
N LYS A 194 -20.52 11.57 10.04
CA LYS A 194 -21.76 10.95 10.54
C LYS A 194 -23.01 11.74 10.15
N ALA A 195 -22.98 13.07 10.23
CA ALA A 195 -24.13 13.89 9.84
C ALA A 195 -24.46 13.74 8.34
N GLU A 196 -23.44 13.76 7.48
CA GLU A 196 -23.58 13.53 6.04
C GLU A 196 -24.11 12.12 5.73
N PHE A 197 -23.58 11.11 6.44
CA PHE A 197 -24.03 9.73 6.31
C PHE A 197 -25.51 9.58 6.66
N LEU A 198 -25.94 10.12 7.82
CA LEU A 198 -27.33 10.04 8.28
C LEU A 198 -28.30 10.84 7.41
N ASN A 199 -27.86 11.98 6.85
CA ASN A 199 -28.66 12.74 5.90
C ASN A 199 -28.87 11.98 4.58
N SER A 200 -27.83 11.29 4.10
CA SER A 200 -27.90 10.48 2.87
C SER A 200 -28.62 9.15 3.09
N ASN A 201 -28.64 8.65 4.33
CA ASN A 201 -29.18 7.35 4.72
C ASN A 201 -30.13 7.50 5.92
N PRO A 202 -31.30 8.15 5.76
CA PRO A 202 -32.19 8.51 6.86
C PRO A 202 -32.73 7.31 7.65
N ASP A 203 -32.80 6.12 7.06
CA ASP A 203 -33.22 4.87 7.71
C ASP A 203 -32.30 4.41 8.85
N PHE A 204 -31.11 5.00 8.96
CA PHE A 204 -30.16 4.76 10.05
C PHE A 204 -30.33 5.73 11.22
N ASN A 205 -31.20 6.75 11.11
CA ASN A 205 -31.43 7.72 12.18
C ASN A 205 -31.99 7.07 13.44
N GLY A 206 -31.38 7.40 14.59
CA GLY A 206 -31.76 6.83 15.88
C GLY A 206 -31.46 5.33 16.03
N LYS A 207 -30.74 4.72 15.10
CA LYS A 207 -30.36 3.29 15.15
C LYS A 207 -28.91 3.12 15.58
N LYS A 208 -28.63 2.02 16.28
CA LYS A 208 -27.28 1.52 16.50
C LYS A 208 -26.79 0.84 15.22
N ILE A 209 -25.67 1.32 14.69
CA ILE A 209 -25.11 0.83 13.43
C ILE A 209 -24.07 -0.25 13.73
N ILE A 210 -24.21 -1.40 13.08
CA ILE A 210 -23.21 -2.46 13.05
C ILE A 210 -22.50 -2.40 11.69
N LEU A 211 -21.19 -2.20 11.70
CA LEU A 211 -20.38 -2.22 10.48
C LEU A 211 -19.73 -3.60 10.30
N TYR A 212 -19.96 -4.21 9.14
CA TYR A 212 -19.30 -5.45 8.71
C TYR A 212 -18.43 -5.21 7.48
N THR A 213 -17.13 -5.48 7.60
CA THR A 213 -16.10 -5.23 6.57
C THR A 213 -15.34 -6.51 6.24
N PRO A 214 -15.96 -7.46 5.49
CA PRO A 214 -15.34 -8.74 5.21
C PRO A 214 -14.08 -8.59 4.34
N THR A 215 -13.05 -9.40 4.64
CA THR A 215 -11.97 -9.64 3.68
C THR A 215 -12.53 -10.33 2.44
N PHE A 216 -11.99 -10.04 1.26
CA PHE A 216 -12.39 -10.69 0.01
C PHE A 216 -12.25 -12.21 0.07
N ARG A 217 -13.37 -12.93 -0.13
CA ARG A 217 -13.49 -14.39 -0.14
C ARG A 217 -14.53 -14.82 -1.19
N THR A 218 -14.52 -16.09 -1.57
CA THR A 218 -15.50 -16.65 -2.51
C THR A 218 -16.90 -16.82 -1.93
N ASN A 219 -17.04 -16.82 -0.60
CA ASN A 219 -18.29 -17.06 0.14
C ASN A 219 -18.60 -15.94 1.14
N ASP A 220 -18.12 -14.73 0.88
CA ASP A 220 -18.40 -13.58 1.75
C ASP A 220 -19.89 -13.23 1.80
N ASP A 221 -20.62 -13.48 0.71
CA ASP A 221 -22.06 -13.37 0.56
C ASP A 221 -22.86 -14.18 1.59
N VAL A 222 -22.51 -15.44 1.78
CA VAL A 222 -23.18 -16.33 2.75
C VAL A 222 -23.10 -15.76 4.17
N TYR A 223 -21.96 -15.18 4.55
CA TYR A 223 -21.78 -14.61 5.89
C TYR A 223 -22.50 -13.27 6.06
N ALA A 224 -22.50 -12.42 5.02
CA ALA A 224 -23.26 -11.18 5.03
C ALA A 224 -24.77 -11.45 5.19
N GLU A 225 -25.28 -12.48 4.48
CA GLU A 225 -26.68 -12.87 4.57
C GLU A 225 -27.05 -13.40 5.96
N ARG A 226 -26.18 -14.23 6.56
CA ARG A 226 -26.37 -14.69 7.95
C ARG A 226 -26.43 -13.53 8.94
N LEU A 227 -25.53 -12.55 8.82
CA LEU A 227 -25.55 -11.35 9.66
C LEU A 227 -26.79 -10.51 9.43
N HIS A 228 -27.20 -10.35 8.16
CA HIS A 228 -28.42 -9.62 7.84
C HIS A 228 -29.63 -10.26 8.52
N ASN A 229 -29.81 -11.57 8.40
CA ASN A 229 -30.94 -12.29 9.01
C ASN A 229 -30.87 -12.26 10.54
N ALA A 230 -29.67 -12.26 11.13
CA ALA A 230 -29.51 -12.18 12.59
C ALA A 230 -29.93 -10.81 13.15
N PHE A 231 -29.83 -9.74 12.37
CA PHE A 231 -30.15 -8.37 12.81
C PHE A 231 -31.41 -7.78 12.18
N SER A 232 -32.03 -8.44 11.19
CA SER A 232 -33.17 -7.89 10.44
C SER A 232 -34.39 -7.60 11.32
N GLU A 233 -34.59 -8.40 12.37
CA GLU A 233 -35.70 -8.26 13.31
C GLU A 233 -35.31 -7.57 14.62
N THR A 234 -34.03 -7.18 14.78
CA THR A 234 -33.58 -6.54 16.00
C THR A 234 -33.93 -5.04 15.98
N GLU A 235 -34.90 -4.65 16.78
CA GLU A 235 -35.33 -3.26 16.87
C GLU A 235 -34.17 -2.34 17.28
N GLY A 236 -34.10 -1.19 16.62
CA GLY A 236 -33.08 -0.19 16.92
C GLY A 236 -31.70 -0.49 16.33
N ILE A 237 -31.49 -1.59 15.60
CA ILE A 237 -30.20 -1.94 14.99
C ILE A 237 -30.28 -1.92 13.47
N LYS A 238 -29.19 -1.49 12.81
CA LYS A 238 -29.00 -1.60 11.36
C LYS A 238 -27.60 -2.11 11.02
N LEU A 239 -27.51 -2.99 10.03
CA LEU A 239 -26.26 -3.52 9.50
C LEU A 239 -25.81 -2.73 8.27
N VAL A 240 -24.57 -2.28 8.26
CA VAL A 240 -23.86 -1.76 7.07
C VAL A 240 -22.83 -2.81 6.66
N VAL A 241 -22.86 -3.22 5.39
CA VAL A 241 -21.88 -4.16 4.83
C VAL A 241 -21.00 -3.42 3.82
N LYS A 242 -19.71 -3.26 4.12
CA LYS A 242 -18.73 -2.63 3.24
C LYS A 242 -17.73 -3.67 2.75
N ALA A 243 -18.08 -4.34 1.65
CA ALA A 243 -17.27 -5.37 1.02
C ALA A 243 -16.19 -4.79 0.09
N HIS A 244 -15.22 -5.62 -0.30
CA HIS A 244 -14.21 -5.27 -1.30
C HIS A 244 -14.89 -4.95 -2.66
N PRO A 245 -14.38 -3.98 -3.47
CA PRO A 245 -15.01 -3.59 -4.73
C PRO A 245 -15.22 -4.74 -5.73
N LEU A 246 -14.33 -5.74 -5.70
CA LEU A 246 -14.42 -6.95 -6.56
C LEU A 246 -15.30 -8.07 -5.99
N SER A 247 -15.84 -7.91 -4.78
CA SER A 247 -16.79 -8.87 -4.22
C SER A 247 -18.14 -8.77 -4.93
N LYS A 248 -18.86 -9.88 -5.07
CA LYS A 248 -20.26 -9.86 -5.53
C LYS A 248 -21.16 -9.09 -4.57
N LEU A 249 -20.78 -9.03 -3.28
CA LEU A 249 -21.49 -8.25 -2.27
C LEU A 249 -21.52 -6.76 -2.56
N SER A 250 -20.46 -6.19 -3.14
CA SER A 250 -20.41 -4.75 -3.42
C SER A 250 -21.45 -4.33 -4.46
N GLN A 251 -21.89 -5.28 -5.29
CA GLN A 251 -22.86 -5.07 -6.36
C GLN A 251 -24.30 -5.38 -5.93
N ASN A 252 -24.50 -5.95 -4.73
CA ASN A 252 -25.82 -6.33 -4.26
C ASN A 252 -26.57 -5.10 -3.70
N PRO A 253 -27.70 -4.69 -4.28
CA PRO A 253 -28.45 -3.50 -3.85
C PRO A 253 -28.86 -3.53 -2.38
N LYS A 254 -29.07 -4.73 -1.81
CA LYS A 254 -29.43 -4.94 -0.39
C LYS A 254 -28.41 -4.35 0.58
N TYR A 255 -27.15 -4.27 0.17
CA TYR A 255 -26.02 -3.85 1.01
C TYR A 255 -25.45 -2.49 0.60
N GLN A 256 -26.07 -1.81 -0.37
CA GLN A 256 -25.63 -0.49 -0.79
C GLN A 256 -26.09 0.57 0.21
N ILE A 257 -25.21 1.53 0.44
CA ILE A 257 -25.49 2.77 1.16
C ILE A 257 -25.42 3.92 0.16
N ASN A 258 -26.20 4.96 0.40
CA ASN A 258 -26.14 6.18 -0.37
C ASN A 258 -24.91 7.01 0.03
N GLY A 259 -24.27 7.63 -0.95
CA GLY A 259 -23.09 8.49 -0.78
C GLY A 259 -21.75 7.77 -0.89
N ASP A 260 -20.68 8.54 -1.06
CA ASP A 260 -19.31 8.03 -1.16
C ASP A 260 -18.63 8.03 0.21
N PHE A 261 -18.86 6.94 0.95
CA PHE A 261 -18.24 6.69 2.24
C PHE A 261 -17.21 5.56 2.12
N SER A 262 -15.96 5.87 2.44
CA SER A 262 -14.90 4.87 2.57
C SER A 262 -15.14 3.99 3.79
N THR A 263 -14.42 2.86 3.87
CA THR A 263 -14.45 2.02 5.08
C THR A 263 -14.04 2.81 6.33
N TYR A 264 -13.11 3.77 6.19
CA TYR A 264 -12.62 4.58 7.29
C TYR A 264 -13.66 5.61 7.76
N ASP A 265 -14.43 6.20 6.84
CA ASP A 265 -15.53 7.09 7.18
C ASP A 265 -16.58 6.37 8.03
N LEU A 266 -16.86 5.09 7.69
CA LEU A 266 -17.86 4.26 8.39
C LEU A 266 -17.37 3.74 9.75
N MET A 267 -16.06 3.81 10.03
CA MET A 267 -15.50 3.39 11.33
C MET A 267 -15.63 4.49 12.40
N LYS A 268 -16.05 5.70 12.04
CA LYS A 268 -16.14 6.89 12.91
C LYS A 268 -17.60 7.22 13.24
#